data_AF-A0A2D6ZSS3-F1
#
_entry.id   AF-A0A2D6ZSS3-F1
#
_cell.length_a   1.000
_cell.length_b   1.000
_cell.length_c   1.000
_cell.angle_alpha   90.00
_cell.angle_beta   90.00
_cell.angle_gamma   90.00
#
_symmetry.space_group_name_H-M   'P 1'
#
loop_
_entity.id
_entity.type
_entity.pdbx_description
1 polymer ?
#
loop_
_entity_poly.entity_id
_entity_poly.type
_entity_poly.pdbx_seq_one_letter_code
_entity_poly.pdbx_strand_id
1 'polypeptide(L)' 'MINIAFIGLGVMGSSIASHLLNKNVRLTIYNRSKKKCLKFKRKYKNYS' A
#
# COMPACT_ATOMS: atom_id res chain seq x y z
N MET A 1 15.64 7.63 -3.91
CA MET A 1 14.46 6.72 -3.79
C MET A 1 13.61 7.21 -2.63
N ILE A 2 12.36 7.60 -2.89
CA ILE A 2 11.47 8.20 -1.88
C ILE A 2 10.82 7.10 -1.04
N ASN A 3 10.75 7.31 0.27
CA ASN A 3 10.06 6.43 1.21
C ASN A 3 8.72 7.06 1.60
N ILE A 4 7.64 6.30 1.48
CA ILE A 4 6.29 6.78 1.76
C ILE A 4 5.62 5.83 2.75
N ALA A 5 5.20 6.37 3.88
CA ALA A 5 4.31 5.66 4.80
C ALA A 5 2.86 6.07 4.48
N PHE A 6 2.01 5.09 4.26
CA PHE A 6 0.60 5.29 3.92
C PHE A 6 -0.30 4.69 5.00
N ILE A 7 -1.14 5.51 5.61
CA ILE A 7 -2.00 5.09 6.72
C ILE A 7 -3.44 4.97 6.23
N GLY A 8 -3.97 3.75 6.24
CA GLY A 8 -5.37 3.45 5.97
C GLY A 8 -5.62 2.91 4.57
N LEU A 9 -6.05 1.65 4.50
CA LEU A 9 -6.54 1.02 3.26
C LEU A 9 -8.07 1.08 3.24
N GLY A 10 -8.59 2.26 2.91
CA GLY A 10 -9.99 2.46 2.56
C GLY A 10 -10.29 2.05 1.11
N VAL A 11 -11.52 2.30 0.66
CA VAL A 11 -11.93 2.09 -0.73
C VAL A 11 -11.07 2.94 -1.67
N MET A 12 -10.92 4.24 -1.38
CA MET A 12 -10.06 5.14 -2.15
C MET A 12 -8.57 4.91 -1.88
N GLY A 13 -8.19 4.71 -0.62
CA GLY A 13 -6.78 4.55 -0.21
C GLY A 13 -6.07 3.39 -0.90
N SER A 14 -6.81 2.32 -1.24
CA SER A 14 -6.26 1.19 -1.99
C SER A 14 -5.84 1.58 -3.41
N SER A 15 -6.64 2.38 -4.12
CA SER A 15 -6.31 2.84 -5.48
C SER A 15 -5.15 3.81 -5.49
N ILE A 16 -5.05 4.68 -4.48
CA ILE A 16 -3.93 5.63 -4.34
C ILE A 16 -2.63 4.85 -4.07
N ALA A 17 -2.65 3.94 -3.10
CA ALA A 17 -1.51 3.09 -2.78
C ALA A 17 -1.03 2.29 -4.01
N SER A 18 -1.94 1.78 -4.85
CA SER A 18 -1.53 1.05 -6.06
C SER A 18 -0.84 1.93 -7.10
N HIS A 19 -1.25 3.19 -7.26
CA HIS A 19 -0.56 4.11 -8.17
C HIS A 19 0.84 4.48 -7.65
N LEU A 20 0.98 4.63 -6.33
CA LEU A 20 2.27 4.88 -5.71
C LEU A 20 3.24 3.71 -5.93
N LEU A 21 2.77 2.45 -5.86
CA LEU A 21 3.62 1.28 -6.16
C LEU A 21 4.24 1.32 -7.55
N ASN A 22 3.57 1.94 -8.54
CA ASN A 22 4.07 2.02 -9.90
C ASN A 22 5.14 3.11 -10.11
N LYS A 23 5.47 3.90 -9.07
CA LYS A 23 6.33 5.10 -9.19
C LYS A 23 7.77 4.94 -8.70
N ASN A 24 8.30 3.72 -8.65
CA ASN A 24 9.67 3.42 -8.19
C ASN A 24 10.00 4.03 -6.81
N VAL A 25 9.00 4.01 -5.91
CA VAL A 25 9.09 4.46 -4.52
C VAL A 25 8.96 3.27 -3.58
N ARG A 26 9.50 3.39 -2.36
CA ARG A 26 9.30 2.39 -1.31
C ARG A 26 8.07 2.77 -0.49
N LEU A 27 7.00 2.01 -0.65
CA LEU A 27 5.72 2.24 0.02
C LEU A 27 5.54 1.26 1.20
N THR A 28 5.30 1.78 2.40
CA THR A 28 4.94 1.00 3.59
C THR A 28 3.52 1.35 4.01
N ILE A 29 2.67 0.35 4.21
CA ILE A 29 1.24 0.56 4.46
C ILE A 29 0.86 0.11 5.86
N TYR A 30 0.31 1.04 6.64
CA TYR A 30 -0.21 0.79 7.97
C TYR A 30 -1.74 0.86 7.95
N ASN A 31 -2.39 -0.11 8.57
CA ASN A 31 -3.85 -0.11 8.71
C ASN A 31 -4.21 -0.77 10.04
N ARG A 32 -5.29 -0.30 10.69
CA ARG A 32 -5.76 -0.87 11.98
C ARG A 32 -5.92 -2.38 11.92
N SER A 33 -6.40 -2.90 10.79
CA SER A 33 -6.51 -4.35 10.56
C SER A 33 -5.48 -4.83 9.57
N LYS A 34 -4.69 -5.82 9.99
CA LYS A 34 -3.70 -6.54 9.16
C LYS A 34 -4.35 -7.24 7.96
N LYS A 35 -5.62 -7.67 8.06
CA LYS A 35 -6.37 -8.34 6.98
C LYS A 35 -6.41 -7.51 5.70
N LYS A 36 -6.58 -6.18 5.80
CA LYS A 36 -6.61 -5.30 4.62
C LYS A 36 -5.24 -5.15 3.97
N CYS A 37 -4.18 -5.03 4.78
CA CYS A 37 -2.82 -5.06 4.26
C CYS A 37 -2.56 -6.38 3.55
N LEU A 38 -2.82 -7.54 4.18
CA LEU A 38 -2.62 -8.85 3.54
C LEU A 38 -3.39 -9.00 2.22
N LYS A 39 -4.64 -8.54 2.16
CA LYS A 39 -5.43 -8.54 0.92
C LYS A 39 -4.78 -7.66 -0.15
N PHE A 40 -4.28 -6.49 0.22
CA PHE A 40 -3.54 -5.61 -0.68
C PHE A 40 -2.23 -6.27 -1.17
N LYS A 41 -1.50 -7.00 -0.30
CA LYS A 41 -0.27 -7.76 -0.62
C LYS A 41 -0.49 -8.79 -1.67
N ARG A 42 -1.55 -9.56 -1.49
CA ARG A 42 -1.90 -10.61 -2.42
C ARG A 42 -2.26 -10.05 -3.80
N LYS A 43 -2.84 -8.84 -3.85
CA LYS A 43 -3.24 -8.20 -5.10
C LYS A 43 -2.08 -7.49 -5.82
N TYR A 44 -1.14 -6.90 -5.09
CA TYR A 44 -0.01 -6.14 -5.65
C TYR A 44 1.30 -6.71 -5.10
N LYS A 45 2.02 -7.50 -5.93
CA LYS A 45 3.17 -8.33 -5.52
C LYS A 45 4.47 -7.59 -5.13
N ASN A 46 4.48 -6.25 -5.11
CA ASN A 46 5.71 -5.46 -4.98
C ASN A 46 5.69 -4.48 -3.79
N TYR A 47 5.49 -4.97 -2.56
CA TYR A 47 5.75 -4.13 -1.37
C TYR A 47 6.24 -4.94 -0.17
N SER A 48 7.04 -4.28 0.66
CA SER A 48 7.55 -4.79 1.93
C SER A 48 6.50 -4.73 3.02
#